data_AF-A0A8C5SC12-F1
#
_entry.id   AF-A0A8C5SC12-F1
#
_cell.length_a   1.000
_cell.length_b   1.000
_cell.length_c   1.000
_cell.angle_alpha   90.00
_cell.angle_beta   90.00
_cell.angle_gamma   90.00
#
_symmetry.space_group_name_H-M   'P 1'
#
loop_
_entity.id
_entity.type
_entity.pdbx_description
1 polymer ?
#
loop_
_entity_poly.entity_id
_entity_poly.type
_entity_poly.pdbx_seq_one_letter_code
_entity_poly.pdbx_strand_id
1 'polypeptide(L)'
;MLRVRSASVFASSCVLFLWSSILSCVDAQQIPNADPKEMCVFPFLYNQNFYFMCTTDGMFGKTPWCSLTENYNSDLQWTYCEPSAFDYIMESPPCIFPFIYQGKLYRNCTADGRRDGKFWCATTQNYDVDRKLKLCQDLGKKVECYKKKIEGS
;
A
#
# COMPACT_ATOMS: atom_id res chain seq x y z
N MET A 1 6.39 30.88 40.81
CA MET A 1 7.04 31.85 39.89
C MET A 1 8.54 31.76 40.11
N LEU A 2 9.26 31.06 39.23
CA LEU A 2 10.72 30.91 39.33
C LEU A 2 11.41 32.05 38.58
N ARG A 3 12.26 32.81 39.28
CA ARG A 3 13.47 33.41 38.70
C ARG A 3 14.39 33.86 39.83
N VAL A 4 15.37 33.02 40.16
CA VAL A 4 16.57 33.43 40.88
C VAL A 4 17.72 33.31 39.89
N ARG A 5 18.39 34.43 39.66
CA ARG A 5 19.62 34.56 38.86
C ARG A 5 20.80 34.08 39.70
N SER A 6 21.66 33.23 39.14
CA SER A 6 23.09 33.29 39.44
C SER A 6 23.87 32.78 38.23
N ALA A 7 24.81 33.60 37.78
CA ALA A 7 25.62 33.44 36.58
C ALA A 7 27.03 32.99 36.98
N SER A 8 27.60 32.03 36.24
CA SER A 8 29.02 31.63 36.10
C SER A 8 28.99 30.23 35.45
N VAL A 9 29.60 29.84 34.33
CA VAL A 9 30.71 30.29 33.45
C VAL A 9 30.30 29.71 32.07
N PHE A 10 30.39 30.34 30.90
CA PHE A 10 31.58 30.77 30.19
C PHE A 10 31.26 31.94 29.27
N ALA A 11 32.10 32.97 29.38
CA ALA A 11 32.26 33.96 28.34
C ALA A 11 32.83 33.30 27.07
N SER A 12 32.32 33.68 25.92
CA SER A 12 33.11 33.63 24.70
C SER A 12 32.69 34.77 23.78
N SER A 13 33.16 35.96 24.15
CA SER A 13 33.45 36.98 23.15
C SER A 13 34.66 36.52 22.34
N CYS A 14 34.60 36.74 21.04
CA CYS A 14 35.68 36.57 20.08
C CYS A 14 37.08 36.83 20.66
N VAL A 15 37.98 35.86 20.53
CA VAL A 15 39.39 36.19 20.34
C VAL A 15 39.92 35.35 19.19
N LEU A 16 40.17 36.04 18.09
CA LEU A 16 40.82 35.52 16.89
C LEU A 16 42.18 34.94 17.25
N PHE A 17 42.41 33.66 17.04
CA PHE A 17 43.77 33.18 16.76
C PHE A 17 43.77 32.06 15.72
N LEU A 18 44.60 32.29 14.72
CA LEU A 18 44.95 31.43 13.60
C LEU A 18 45.62 30.13 14.10
N TRP A 19 45.05 28.97 13.81
CA TRP A 19 45.70 27.86 13.08
C TRP A 19 44.80 26.61 13.00
N SER A 20 45.04 25.81 11.97
CA SER A 20 44.62 24.41 11.78
C SER A 20 43.29 24.15 11.08
N SER A 21 43.43 23.69 9.83
CA SER A 21 42.78 22.53 9.22
C SER A 21 41.69 21.86 10.06
N ILE A 22 40.47 21.77 9.52
CA ILE A 22 39.70 20.52 9.33
C ILE A 22 38.36 20.92 8.67
N LEU A 23 38.20 20.42 7.45
CA LEU A 23 36.98 19.77 6.95
C LEU A 23 35.72 20.04 7.80
N SER A 24 34.93 21.04 7.44
CA SER A 24 33.62 21.23 8.06
C SER A 24 32.73 20.06 7.67
N CYS A 25 32.36 19.26 8.68
CA CYS A 25 31.31 18.27 8.59
C CYS A 25 30.06 18.95 8.04
N VAL A 26 29.64 18.58 6.83
CA VAL A 26 28.26 18.81 6.41
C VAL A 26 27.44 17.83 7.22
N ASP A 27 26.81 18.33 8.28
CA ASP A 27 25.86 17.55 9.07
C ASP A 27 24.74 17.07 8.15
N ALA A 28 24.70 15.75 7.96
CA ALA A 28 23.57 15.06 7.41
C ALA A 28 22.42 15.20 8.40
N GLN A 29 21.44 16.04 8.11
CA GLN A 29 20.16 15.94 8.81
C GLN A 29 18.97 16.41 7.98
N GLN A 30 18.11 15.41 7.80
CA GLN A 30 16.66 15.45 7.67
C GLN A 30 16.11 15.30 6.24
N ILE A 31 15.87 14.04 5.87
CA ILE A 31 14.95 13.66 4.80
C ILE A 31 13.58 14.28 5.15
N PRO A 32 13.03 15.18 4.32
CA PRO A 32 11.74 15.77 4.57
C PRO A 32 10.65 14.73 4.30
N ASN A 33 9.96 14.32 5.37
CA ASN A 33 8.62 13.74 5.35
C ASN A 33 8.39 12.62 4.32
N ALA A 34 8.81 11.40 4.64
CA ALA A 34 8.14 10.23 4.09
C ALA A 34 6.81 10.05 4.84
N ASP A 35 5.71 10.40 4.18
CA ASP A 35 4.35 10.04 4.60
C ASP A 35 4.28 8.53 4.90
N PRO A 36 3.92 8.09 6.12
CA PRO A 36 3.93 6.67 6.51
C PRO A 36 2.73 5.89 5.94
N LYS A 37 2.17 6.31 4.80
CA LYS A 37 1.02 5.66 4.14
C LYS A 37 1.38 4.91 2.85
N GLU A 38 2.66 4.86 2.49
CA GLU A 38 3.19 4.08 1.36
C GLU A 38 4.13 2.97 1.86
N MET A 39 3.65 2.10 2.74
CA MET A 39 4.55 1.21 3.48
C MET A 39 5.02 -0.02 2.68
N CYS A 40 4.19 -0.67 1.87
CA CYS A 40 4.62 -1.89 1.16
C CYS A 40 5.17 -1.60 -0.24
N VAL A 41 6.29 -2.22 -0.61
CA VAL A 41 6.81 -2.26 -1.99
C VAL A 41 6.36 -3.57 -2.66
N PHE A 42 5.73 -3.47 -3.83
CA PHE A 42 5.31 -4.62 -4.63
C PHE A 42 5.86 -4.52 -6.07
N PRO A 43 6.34 -5.64 -6.65
CA PRO A 43 6.59 -6.93 -6.01
C PRO A 43 7.83 -6.91 -5.10
N PHE A 44 7.83 -7.73 -4.05
CA PHE A 44 9.02 -7.94 -3.21
C PHE A 44 9.49 -9.39 -3.24
N LEU A 45 10.81 -9.59 -3.15
CA LEU A 45 11.46 -10.89 -3.12
C LEU A 45 11.61 -11.41 -1.69
N TYR A 46 10.97 -12.54 -1.37
CA TYR A 46 11.12 -13.27 -0.12
C TYR A 46 11.36 -14.75 -0.39
N ASN A 47 12.42 -15.32 0.19
CA ASN A 47 12.79 -16.75 0.05
C ASN A 47 12.74 -17.26 -1.41
N GLN A 48 13.33 -16.48 -2.32
CA GLN A 48 13.37 -16.74 -3.78
C GLN A 48 12.02 -16.64 -4.52
N ASN A 49 10.93 -16.22 -3.85
CA ASN A 49 9.62 -16.00 -4.45
C ASN A 49 9.25 -14.51 -4.47
N PHE A 50 8.58 -14.08 -5.54
CA PHE A 50 8.06 -12.72 -5.65
C PHE A 50 6.61 -12.64 -5.17
N TYR A 51 6.33 -11.68 -4.30
CA TYR A 51 4.99 -11.44 -3.73
C TYR A 51 4.45 -10.09 -4.19
N PHE A 52 3.22 -10.10 -4.71
CA PHE A 52 2.50 -8.93 -5.24
C PHE A 52 1.44 -8.39 -4.27
N MET A 53 1.35 -8.99 -3.09
CA MET A 53 0.41 -8.67 -2.03
C MET A 53 0.99 -9.14 -0.69
N CYS A 54 0.37 -8.73 0.42
CA CYS A 54 0.77 -9.21 1.73
C CYS A 54 0.73 -10.74 1.80
N THR A 55 1.75 -11.34 2.39
CA THR A 55 1.87 -12.80 2.54
C THR A 55 1.88 -13.17 4.01
N THR A 56 1.48 -14.40 4.34
CA THR A 56 1.64 -15.00 5.67
C THR A 56 2.81 -15.97 5.73
N ASP A 57 3.52 -16.14 4.61
CA ASP A 57 4.62 -17.09 4.49
C ASP A 57 5.74 -16.74 5.48
N GLY A 58 6.23 -17.76 6.17
CA GLY A 58 7.29 -17.60 7.18
C GLY A 58 6.86 -17.03 8.53
N MET A 59 5.60 -16.64 8.72
CA MET A 59 5.10 -16.08 9.99
C MET A 59 4.29 -17.10 10.80
N PHE A 60 4.58 -17.19 12.10
CA PHE A 60 3.75 -17.92 13.05
C PHE A 60 2.47 -17.13 13.33
N GLY A 61 1.30 -17.78 13.20
CA GLY A 61 0.01 -17.16 13.52
C GLY A 61 -0.75 -16.54 12.33
N LYS A 62 -0.29 -16.74 11.09
CA LYS A 62 -0.94 -16.25 9.86
C LYS A 62 -1.16 -14.74 9.82
N THR A 63 -0.33 -13.98 10.53
CA THR A 63 -0.36 -12.52 10.43
C THR A 63 0.23 -12.09 9.08
N PRO A 64 -0.51 -11.35 8.24
CA PRO A 64 -0.02 -10.93 6.94
C PRO A 64 1.05 -9.83 7.08
N TRP A 65 2.06 -9.89 6.24
CA TRP A 65 3.18 -8.94 6.20
C TRP A 65 3.58 -8.62 4.77
N CYS A 66 4.27 -7.50 4.58
CA CYS A 66 4.85 -7.09 3.31
C CYS A 66 6.26 -6.52 3.53
N SER A 67 7.10 -6.54 2.49
CA SER A 67 8.39 -5.85 2.54
C SER A 67 8.25 -4.36 2.26
N LEU A 68 9.08 -3.55 2.92
CA LEU A 68 9.23 -2.12 2.65
C LEU A 68 10.21 -1.85 1.48
N THR A 69 10.73 -2.91 0.86
CA THR A 69 11.82 -2.89 -0.11
C THR A 69 11.60 -3.94 -1.20
N GLU A 70 12.28 -3.82 -2.34
CA GLU A 70 12.18 -4.81 -3.44
C GLU A 70 12.76 -6.18 -3.05
N ASN A 71 13.74 -6.23 -2.15
CA ASN A 71 14.40 -7.47 -1.75
C ASN A 71 14.49 -7.63 -0.23
N TYR A 72 13.44 -8.22 0.35
CA TYR A 72 13.41 -8.55 1.77
C TYR A 72 14.63 -9.37 2.21
N ASN A 73 15.10 -10.31 1.38
CA ASN A 73 16.19 -11.21 1.79
C ASN A 73 17.51 -10.46 2.04
N SER A 74 17.68 -9.27 1.46
CA SER A 74 18.84 -8.41 1.65
C SER A 74 18.59 -7.32 2.67
N ASP A 75 17.45 -6.63 2.54
CA ASP A 75 17.19 -5.41 3.29
C ASP A 75 16.56 -5.68 4.66
N LEU A 76 15.89 -6.83 4.82
CA LEU A 76 15.19 -7.27 6.03
C LEU A 76 14.17 -6.25 6.55
N GLN A 77 13.71 -5.34 5.67
CA GLN A 77 12.70 -4.35 6.01
C GLN A 77 11.31 -4.87 5.65
N TRP A 78 10.46 -4.92 6.65
CA TRP A 78 9.09 -5.39 6.51
C TRP A 78 8.19 -4.71 7.54
N THR A 79 6.90 -4.72 7.25
CA THR A 79 5.88 -4.31 8.21
C THR A 79 4.73 -5.30 8.21
N TYR A 80 3.99 -5.34 9.30
CA TYR A 80 2.71 -6.00 9.32
C TYR A 80 1.75 -5.23 8.42
N CYS A 81 1.02 -5.96 7.61
CA CYS A 81 -0.12 -5.36 6.94
C CYS A 81 -1.17 -5.10 8.01
N GLU A 82 -1.57 -3.83 8.18
CA GLU A 82 -2.72 -3.51 9.02
C GLU A 82 -3.91 -4.39 8.57
N PRO A 83 -4.76 -4.85 9.50
CA PRO A 83 -5.90 -5.73 9.20
C PRO A 83 -6.97 -5.11 8.29
N SER A 84 -6.68 -4.02 7.58
CA SER A 84 -7.54 -3.31 6.64
C SER A 84 -7.66 -3.96 5.25
N ALA A 85 -7.28 -5.24 5.07
CA ALA A 85 -7.54 -5.95 3.82
C ALA A 85 -7.85 -7.46 3.96
N PHE A 86 -7.31 -8.17 4.94
CA PHE A 86 -7.38 -9.65 4.91
C PHE A 86 -8.71 -10.23 5.44
N ASP A 87 -9.35 -9.61 6.43
CA ASP A 87 -10.71 -10.02 6.84
C ASP A 87 -11.77 -9.68 5.77
N TYR A 88 -11.52 -8.66 4.95
CA TYR A 88 -12.48 -8.24 3.92
C TYR A 88 -12.45 -9.11 2.65
N ILE A 89 -11.33 -9.76 2.34
CA ILE A 89 -11.19 -10.61 1.14
C ILE A 89 -11.78 -12.01 1.37
N MET A 90 -11.74 -12.52 2.61
CA MET A 90 -12.37 -13.80 2.95
C MET A 90 -13.89 -13.69 3.11
N GLU A 91 -14.38 -12.52 3.52
CA GLU A 91 -15.82 -12.26 3.62
C GLU A 91 -16.41 -11.71 2.29
N SER A 92 -15.60 -11.04 1.46
CA SER A 92 -16.06 -10.47 0.17
C SER A 92 -14.93 -10.35 -0.89
N PRO A 93 -14.55 -11.44 -1.59
CA PRO A 93 -13.48 -11.42 -2.57
C PRO A 93 -13.72 -10.37 -3.68
N PRO A 94 -12.66 -9.77 -4.27
CA PRO A 94 -12.80 -8.76 -5.32
C PRO A 94 -13.48 -9.32 -6.58
N CYS A 95 -14.01 -8.43 -7.41
CA CYS A 95 -14.52 -8.81 -8.72
C CYS A 95 -13.38 -9.35 -9.58
N ILE A 96 -13.59 -10.47 -10.26
CA ILE A 96 -12.66 -11.02 -11.25
C ILE A 96 -13.19 -10.68 -12.63
N PHE A 97 -12.37 -10.01 -13.43
CA PHE A 97 -12.68 -9.69 -14.82
C PHE A 97 -11.60 -10.23 -15.76
N PRO A 98 -11.96 -10.78 -16.93
CA PRO A 98 -13.33 -11.11 -17.34
C PRO A 98 -13.87 -12.36 -16.62
N PHE A 99 -15.20 -12.44 -16.46
CA PHE A 99 -15.88 -13.62 -15.93
C PHE A 99 -16.95 -14.16 -16.88
N ILE A 100 -17.26 -15.46 -16.79
CA ILE A 100 -18.28 -16.12 -17.60
C ILE A 100 -19.59 -16.23 -16.82
N TYR A 101 -20.69 -15.77 -17.40
CA TYR A 101 -22.05 -15.97 -16.91
C TYR A 101 -23.02 -16.31 -18.05
N GLN A 102 -23.76 -17.41 -17.91
CA GLN A 102 -24.60 -18.03 -18.94
C GLN A 102 -23.87 -18.16 -20.29
N GLY A 103 -22.61 -18.56 -20.26
CA GLY A 103 -21.75 -18.69 -21.45
C GLY A 103 -21.33 -17.37 -22.10
N LYS A 104 -21.61 -16.21 -21.50
CA LYS A 104 -21.18 -14.89 -21.98
C LYS A 104 -20.04 -14.33 -21.11
N LEU A 105 -19.09 -13.65 -21.74
CA LEU A 105 -17.98 -12.99 -21.06
C LEU A 105 -18.35 -11.56 -20.64
N TYR A 106 -18.17 -11.25 -19.36
CA TYR A 106 -18.39 -9.93 -18.77
C TYR A 106 -17.08 -9.33 -18.28
N ARG A 107 -16.83 -8.07 -18.64
CA ARG A 107 -15.64 -7.30 -18.22
C ARG A 107 -15.95 -6.23 -17.18
N ASN A 108 -17.24 -5.99 -16.94
CA ASN A 108 -17.77 -4.96 -16.06
C ASN A 108 -18.86 -5.58 -15.17
N CYS A 109 -19.29 -4.87 -14.15
CA CYS A 109 -20.48 -5.27 -13.40
C CYS A 109 -21.71 -5.32 -14.34
N THR A 110 -22.55 -6.34 -14.17
CA THR A 110 -23.78 -6.51 -14.94
C THR A 110 -24.98 -6.58 -14.00
N ALA A 111 -26.16 -6.18 -14.48
CA ALA A 111 -27.43 -6.43 -13.79
C ALA A 111 -28.13 -7.69 -14.32
N ASP A 112 -27.53 -8.37 -15.29
CA ASP A 112 -28.11 -9.54 -15.95
C ASP A 112 -28.44 -10.65 -14.96
N GLY A 113 -29.60 -11.29 -15.15
CA GLY A 113 -30.09 -12.35 -14.28
C GLY A 113 -30.70 -11.89 -12.96
N ARG A 114 -30.71 -10.58 -12.67
CA ARG A 114 -31.36 -10.01 -11.48
C ARG A 114 -32.60 -9.19 -11.85
N ARG A 115 -33.64 -9.29 -11.02
CA ARG A 115 -34.89 -8.52 -11.18
C ARG A 115 -34.88 -7.17 -10.45
N ASP A 116 -33.97 -7.01 -9.50
CA ASP A 116 -33.84 -5.79 -8.69
C ASP A 116 -32.98 -4.70 -9.35
N GLY A 117 -32.46 -4.95 -10.55
CA GLY A 117 -31.64 -3.99 -11.31
C GLY A 117 -30.27 -3.70 -10.69
N LYS A 118 -29.87 -4.42 -9.62
CA LYS A 118 -28.59 -4.19 -8.95
C LYS A 118 -27.45 -4.79 -9.75
N PHE A 119 -26.38 -4.01 -9.89
CA PHE A 119 -25.16 -4.48 -10.54
C PHE A 119 -24.40 -5.47 -9.65
N TRP A 120 -23.82 -6.49 -10.28
CA TRP A 120 -23.01 -7.51 -9.62
C TRP A 120 -21.85 -7.93 -10.51
N CYS A 121 -20.85 -8.56 -9.91
CA CYS A 121 -19.71 -9.14 -10.59
C CYS A 121 -19.40 -10.53 -10.00
N ALA A 122 -18.82 -11.42 -10.80
CA ALA A 122 -18.31 -12.67 -10.27
C ALA A 122 -17.01 -12.44 -9.49
N THR A 123 -16.79 -13.24 -8.47
CA THR A 123 -15.53 -13.28 -7.69
C THR A 123 -14.62 -14.43 -8.14
N THR A 124 -14.93 -15.00 -9.30
CA THR A 124 -14.30 -16.18 -9.92
C THR A 124 -14.30 -16.00 -11.43
N GLN A 125 -13.46 -16.75 -12.15
CA GLN A 125 -13.37 -16.66 -13.60
C GLN A 125 -14.62 -17.22 -14.31
N ASN A 126 -15.28 -18.22 -13.71
CA ASN A 126 -16.46 -18.86 -14.27
C ASN A 126 -17.59 -18.93 -13.25
N TYR A 127 -18.50 -17.95 -13.30
CA TYR A 127 -19.65 -17.93 -12.42
C TYR A 127 -20.59 -19.12 -12.65
N ASP A 128 -20.68 -19.64 -13.88
CA ASP A 128 -21.58 -20.77 -14.18
C ASP A 128 -21.19 -22.04 -13.40
N VAL A 129 -19.89 -22.17 -13.07
CA VAL A 129 -19.34 -23.26 -12.25
C VAL A 129 -19.35 -22.88 -10.77
N ASP A 130 -18.71 -21.76 -10.43
CA ASP A 130 -18.42 -21.43 -9.04
C ASP A 130 -19.61 -20.79 -8.31
N ARG A 131 -20.49 -20.11 -9.05
CA ARG A 131 -21.69 -19.40 -8.55
C ARG A 131 -21.40 -18.40 -7.42
N LYS A 132 -20.18 -17.86 -7.38
CA LYS A 132 -19.76 -16.84 -6.42
C LYS A 132 -19.83 -15.46 -7.06
N LEU A 133 -20.63 -14.59 -6.47
CA LEU A 133 -20.76 -13.18 -6.86
C LEU A 133 -20.63 -12.25 -5.66
N LYS A 134 -20.46 -10.97 -5.96
CA LYS A 134 -20.70 -9.87 -5.03
C LYS A 134 -21.52 -8.79 -5.72
N LEU A 135 -22.30 -8.06 -4.93
CA LEU A 135 -22.98 -6.87 -5.41
C LEU A 135 -21.95 -5.76 -5.64
N CYS A 136 -22.00 -5.15 -6.80
CA CYS A 136 -21.33 -3.88 -7.01
C CYS A 136 -22.19 -2.84 -6.30
N GLN A 137 -21.74 -2.40 -5.12
CA GLN A 137 -22.30 -1.19 -4.53
C GLN A 137 -22.15 -0.09 -5.57
N ASP A 138 -23.20 0.70 -5.81
CA ASP A 138 -23.12 1.85 -6.72
C ASP A 138 -21.91 2.67 -6.31
N LEU A 139 -20.82 2.55 -7.07
CA LEU A 139 -19.61 3.34 -6.92
C LEU A 139 -19.94 4.73 -7.44
N GLY A 140 -20.77 5.44 -6.66
CA GLY A 140 -21.14 6.83 -6.85
C GLY A 140 -19.96 7.78 -6.76
N LYS A 141 -18.72 7.30 -6.64
CA LYS A 141 -17.49 8.06 -6.88
C LYS A 141 -16.40 7.16 -7.48
N LYS A 142 -16.05 7.44 -8.74
CA LYS A 142 -14.84 7.03 -9.47
C LYS A 142 -14.59 5.52 -9.61
N VAL A 143 -15.31 4.88 -10.52
CA VAL A 143 -14.66 3.99 -11.51
C VAL A 143 -14.80 4.65 -12.89
N GLU A 144 -14.33 5.89 -12.96
CA GLU A 144 -14.07 6.56 -14.22
C GLU A 144 -12.57 6.39 -14.53
N CYS A 145 -12.14 5.12 -14.63
CA CYS A 145 -10.77 4.79 -15.02
C CYS A 145 -10.73 3.59 -15.98
N TYR A 146 -11.71 3.48 -16.88
CA TYR A 146 -11.61 2.65 -18.11
C TYR A 146 -12.39 3.21 -19.31
N LYS A 147 -12.70 4.51 -19.32
CA LYS A 147 -13.13 5.20 -20.55
C LYS A 147 -12.42 6.55 -20.68
N LYS A 148 -11.16 6.52 -21.09
CA LYS A 148 -10.60 7.56 -21.96
C LYS A 148 -9.41 7.03 -22.75
N LYS A 149 -9.40 7.42 -24.03
CA LYS A 149 -8.50 7.06 -25.15
C LYS A 149 -8.69 5.68 -25.76
N ILE A 150 -9.63 5.56 -26.73
CA ILE A 150 -9.30 5.50 -28.17
C ILE A 150 -10.51 6.03 -28.95
N GLU A 151 -10.61 7.34 -29.14
CA GLU A 151 -11.16 7.91 -30.38
C GLU A 151 -10.24 9.09 -30.71
N GLY A 152 -9.31 8.83 -31.61
CA GLY A 152 -8.66 9.88 -32.38
C GLY A 152 -9.54 10.17 -33.59
N SER A 153 -9.96 11.42 -33.72
CA SER A 153 -10.19 12.16 -34.97
C SER A 153 -10.35 13.62 -34.62
#